data_AF-A0A3D3PA12-F1
#
_entry.id   AF-A0A3D3PA12-F1
#
_cell.length_a   1.000
_cell.length_b   1.000
_cell.length_c   1.000
_cell.angle_alpha   90.00
_cell.angle_beta   90.00
_cell.angle_gamma   90.00
#
_symmetry.space_group_name_H-M   'P 1'
#
loop_
_entity.id
_entity.type
_entity.pdbx_description
1 polymer ?
#
loop_
_entity_poly.entity_id
_entity_poly.type
_entity_poly.pdbx_seq_one_letter_code
_entity_poly.pdbx_strand_id
1 'polypeptide(L)'
;MGAMSYLMAQIGRDAGKIKEKELWRSWGGCPSVQFFRWSNSEINSNTKKRYHLKMQTLFQSDVNPDPTFEAVDPTSADEVYQAWTTYLISQTRDIKKYSLLFKENMSYGFRRNLWGLKPYSIALLFLIMGITYCYYCITAQSYNPISYNFLFFIAEGLLLILILLWTLIITPKWIKITSFGYAERLLETIETL
;
A
#
# COMPACT_ATOMS: atom_id res chain seq x y z
N MET A 1 -6.06 -9.24 -20.95
CA MET A 1 -5.40 -7.96 -20.58
C MET A 1 -4.46 -7.62 -21.72
N GLY A 2 -4.54 -6.43 -22.32
CA GLY A 2 -3.67 -6.05 -23.44
C GLY A 2 -2.23 -5.79 -23.01
N ALA A 3 -1.25 -5.90 -23.91
CA ALA A 3 0.17 -5.73 -23.61
C ALA A 3 0.47 -4.39 -22.91
N MET A 4 -0.18 -3.30 -23.35
CA MET A 4 -0.03 -1.98 -22.75
C MET A 4 -0.57 -1.93 -21.31
N SER A 5 -1.76 -2.48 -21.06
CA SER A 5 -2.31 -2.54 -19.70
C SER A 5 -1.47 -3.41 -18.76
N TYR A 6 -0.84 -4.47 -19.28
CA TYR A 6 0.07 -5.30 -18.50
C TYR A 6 1.36 -4.53 -18.15
N LEU A 7 1.94 -3.82 -19.11
CA LEU A 7 3.11 -2.97 -18.88
C LEU A 7 2.83 -1.92 -17.80
N MET A 8 1.70 -1.21 -17.89
CA MET A 8 1.32 -0.20 -16.90
C MET A 8 1.10 -0.81 -15.50
N ALA A 9 0.55 -2.02 -15.44
CA ALA A 9 0.40 -2.74 -14.18
C ALA A 9 1.76 -3.08 -13.55
N GLN A 10 2.77 -3.46 -14.35
CA GLN A 10 4.12 -3.74 -13.87
C GLN A 10 4.82 -2.47 -13.39
N ILE A 11 4.76 -1.37 -14.15
CA ILE A 11 5.35 -0.08 -13.73
C ILE A 11 4.77 0.36 -12.38
N GLY A 12 3.44 0.30 -12.23
CA GLY A 12 2.80 0.67 -10.97
C GLY A 12 3.15 -0.26 -9.82
N ARG A 13 3.28 -1.57 -10.09
CA ARG A 13 3.70 -2.56 -9.11
C ARG A 13 5.10 -2.27 -8.58
N ASP A 14 6.05 -2.08 -9.49
CA ASP A 14 7.46 -1.91 -9.14
C ASP A 14 7.69 -0.57 -8.42
N ALA A 15 7.13 0.52 -8.95
CA ALA A 15 7.19 1.83 -8.31
C ALA A 15 6.56 1.81 -6.90
N GLY A 16 5.42 1.12 -6.75
CA GLY A 16 4.77 0.93 -5.45
C GLY A 16 5.62 0.12 -4.48
N LYS A 17 6.29 -0.94 -4.95
CA LYS A 17 7.15 -1.80 -4.13
C LYS A 17 8.42 -1.09 -3.66
N ILE A 18 9.04 -0.27 -4.50
CA ILE A 18 10.23 0.51 -4.14
C ILE A 18 9.92 1.42 -2.94
N LYS A 19 8.80 2.15 -3.01
CA LYS A 19 8.41 3.09 -1.95
C LYS A 19 7.74 2.44 -0.73
N GLU A 20 7.43 1.14 -0.79
CA GLU A 20 6.77 0.41 0.29
C GLU A 20 7.59 0.46 1.59
N LYS A 21 8.91 0.31 1.47
CA LYS A 21 9.82 0.32 2.61
C LYS A 21 9.81 1.66 3.34
N GLU A 22 9.68 2.76 2.60
CA GLU A 22 9.57 4.11 3.17
C GLU A 22 8.26 4.28 3.96
N LEU A 23 7.15 3.78 3.41
CA LEU A 23 5.87 3.78 4.09
C LEU A 23 5.94 2.99 5.40
N TRP A 24 6.47 1.77 5.36
CA TRP A 24 6.62 0.94 6.55
C TRP A 24 7.48 1.62 7.61
N ARG A 25 8.63 2.21 7.23
CA ARG A 25 9.47 2.98 8.15
C ARG A 25 8.69 4.13 8.79
N SER A 26 7.90 4.87 8.00
CA SER A 26 7.07 5.97 8.51
C SER A 26 5.95 5.51 9.47
N TRP A 27 5.60 4.23 9.46
CA TRP A 27 4.58 3.64 10.33
C TRP A 27 5.16 2.88 11.52
N GLY A 28 6.49 2.80 11.65
CA GLY A 28 7.15 2.02 12.70
C GLY A 28 7.41 0.54 12.35
N GLY A 29 7.31 0.15 11.08
CA GLY A 29 7.62 -1.19 10.57
C GLY A 29 6.55 -1.78 9.65
N CYS A 30 6.73 -3.03 9.23
CA CYS A 30 5.71 -3.78 8.50
C CYS A 30 4.47 -4.01 9.38
N PRO A 31 3.24 -3.72 8.94
CA PRO A 31 2.05 -3.83 9.81
C PRO A 31 1.81 -5.22 10.42
N SER A 32 2.12 -6.31 9.70
CA SER A 32 2.00 -7.67 10.26
C SER A 32 2.97 -7.91 11.41
N VAL A 33 4.21 -7.41 11.30
CA VAL A 33 5.20 -7.45 12.39
C VAL A 33 4.72 -6.61 13.56
N GLN A 34 4.23 -5.39 13.30
CA GLN A 34 3.71 -4.50 14.35
C GLN A 34 2.58 -5.14 15.16
N PHE A 35 1.71 -5.93 14.54
CA PHE A 35 0.62 -6.61 15.24
C PHE A 35 1.08 -7.76 16.14
N PHE A 36 2.20 -8.41 15.84
CA PHE A 36 2.79 -9.40 16.73
C PHE A 36 3.40 -8.76 17.98
N ARG A 37 3.97 -7.56 17.88
CA ARG A 37 4.61 -6.87 19.02
C ARG A 37 3.70 -6.79 20.23
N TRP A 38 4.20 -7.19 21.40
CA TRP A 38 3.48 -7.11 22.67
C TRP A 38 3.11 -5.67 23.05
N SER A 39 3.96 -4.71 22.67
CA SER A 39 3.73 -3.26 22.86
C SER A 39 2.54 -2.68 22.06
N ASN A 40 2.10 -3.34 20.99
CA ASN A 40 0.98 -2.88 20.16
C ASN A 40 -0.37 -3.29 20.80
N SER A 41 -1.36 -2.40 20.89
CA SER A 41 -2.65 -2.71 21.53
C SER A 41 -3.82 -2.91 20.56
N GLU A 42 -3.58 -2.92 19.25
CA GLU A 42 -4.63 -3.05 18.23
C GLU A 42 -5.31 -4.44 18.29
N ILE A 43 -4.52 -5.49 18.53
CA ILE A 43 -5.05 -6.83 18.80
C ILE A 43 -5.18 -7.02 20.31
N ASN A 44 -6.38 -7.44 20.74
CA ASN A 44 -6.66 -7.77 22.14
C ASN A 44 -5.61 -8.73 22.72
N SER A 45 -5.20 -8.47 23.97
CA SER A 45 -4.13 -9.23 24.64
C SER A 45 -4.38 -10.74 24.71
N ASN A 46 -5.62 -11.19 24.86
CA ASN A 46 -5.95 -12.61 24.94
C ASN A 46 -5.82 -13.30 23.58
N THR A 47 -6.30 -12.64 22.51
CA THR A 47 -6.12 -13.12 21.13
C THR A 47 -4.64 -13.14 20.76
N LYS A 48 -3.89 -12.09 21.11
CA LYS A 48 -2.45 -12.02 20.86
C LYS A 48 -1.69 -13.14 21.55
N LYS A 49 -2.00 -13.42 22.83
CA LYS A 49 -1.40 -14.56 23.56
C LYS A 49 -1.66 -15.88 22.85
N ARG A 50 -2.90 -16.13 22.40
CA ARG A 50 -3.22 -17.34 21.62
C ARG A 50 -2.44 -17.42 20.31
N TYR A 51 -2.35 -16.32 19.57
CA TYR A 51 -1.58 -16.26 18.32
C TYR A 51 -0.11 -16.59 18.55
N HIS A 52 0.51 -15.99 19.57
CA HIS A 52 1.89 -16.29 19.94
C HIS A 52 2.08 -17.76 20.29
N LEU A 53 1.26 -18.32 21.20
CA LEU A 53 1.36 -19.73 21.59
C LEU A 53 1.23 -20.68 20.38
N LYS A 54 0.29 -20.39 19.47
CA LYS A 54 0.09 -21.18 18.27
C LYS A 54 1.25 -21.03 17.29
N MET A 55 1.76 -19.81 17.09
CA MET A 55 2.92 -19.57 16.23
C MET A 55 4.18 -20.25 16.74
N GLN A 56 4.44 -20.25 18.06
CA GLN A 56 5.57 -20.96 18.66
C GLN A 56 5.45 -22.49 18.48
N THR A 57 4.22 -23.00 18.40
CA THR A 57 3.97 -24.43 18.12
C THR A 57 4.19 -24.76 16.64
N LEU A 58 3.76 -23.88 15.73
CA LEU A 58 3.85 -24.08 14.28
C LEU A 58 5.23 -23.78 13.69
N PHE A 59 5.96 -22.84 14.28
CA PHE A 59 7.26 -22.37 13.85
C PHE A 59 8.25 -22.44 15.01
N GLN A 60 9.10 -23.46 15.01
CA GLN A 60 10.15 -23.61 16.00
C GLN A 60 11.29 -22.63 15.68
N SER A 61 11.49 -21.66 16.55
CA SER A 61 12.64 -20.76 16.57
C SER A 61 13.45 -20.96 17.84
N ASP A 62 14.75 -20.70 17.77
CA ASP A 62 15.64 -20.74 18.94
C ASP A 62 15.25 -19.70 20.01
N VAL A 63 14.53 -18.66 19.59
CA VAL A 63 14.05 -17.57 20.44
C VAL A 63 12.52 -17.50 20.39
N ASN A 64 11.88 -17.47 21.56
CA ASN A 64 10.44 -17.24 21.71
C ASN A 64 10.21 -15.83 22.25
N PRO A 65 9.68 -14.90 21.43
CA PRO A 65 9.47 -13.53 21.87
C PRO A 65 8.37 -13.45 22.93
N ASP A 66 8.75 -13.15 24.16
CA ASP A 66 7.83 -12.77 25.23
C ASP A 66 7.90 -11.25 25.49
N PRO A 67 7.00 -10.68 26.31
CA PRO A 67 7.01 -9.24 26.59
C PRO A 67 8.33 -8.73 27.21
N THR A 68 9.04 -9.57 27.98
CA THR A 68 10.31 -9.18 28.60
C THR A 68 11.44 -9.19 27.59
N PHE A 69 11.50 -10.20 26.73
CA PHE A 69 12.45 -10.29 25.64
C PHE A 69 12.28 -9.13 24.65
N GLU A 70 11.04 -8.84 24.22
CA GLU A 70 10.76 -7.71 23.32
C GLU A 70 11.18 -6.36 23.91
N ALA A 71 11.04 -6.17 25.22
CA ALA A 71 11.45 -4.93 25.87
C ALA A 71 12.99 -4.77 25.93
N VAL A 72 13.74 -5.86 26.01
CA VAL A 72 15.21 -5.86 26.06
C VAL A 72 15.82 -5.78 24.66
N ASP A 73 15.30 -6.56 23.71
CA ASP A 73 15.78 -6.60 22.33
C ASP A 73 14.61 -6.60 21.32
N PRO A 74 14.04 -5.40 21.04
CA PRO A 74 12.93 -5.28 20.10
C PRO A 74 13.33 -5.61 18.66
N THR A 75 14.62 -5.52 18.31
CA THR A 75 15.09 -5.79 16.94
C THR A 75 15.07 -7.29 16.66
N SER A 76 15.65 -8.09 17.56
CA SER A 76 15.62 -9.55 17.45
C SER A 76 14.19 -10.10 17.55
N ALA A 77 13.33 -9.49 18.37
CA ALA A 77 11.91 -9.86 18.42
C ALA A 77 11.21 -9.62 17.06
N ASP A 78 11.45 -8.46 16.44
CA ASP A 78 10.91 -8.13 15.12
C ASP A 78 11.39 -9.09 14.01
N GLU A 79 12.62 -9.60 14.10
CA GLU A 79 13.13 -10.62 13.17
C GLU A 79 12.33 -11.93 13.26
N VAL A 80 12.01 -12.38 14.47
CA VAL A 80 11.14 -13.56 14.67
C VAL A 80 9.73 -13.29 14.13
N TYR A 81 9.15 -12.13 14.41
CA TYR A 81 7.82 -11.74 13.89
C TYR A 81 7.80 -11.63 12.36
N GLN A 82 8.90 -11.20 11.75
CA GLN A 82 9.08 -11.17 10.30
C GLN A 82 9.17 -12.59 9.72
N ALA A 83 9.84 -13.52 10.42
CA ALA A 83 9.87 -14.94 10.05
C ALA A 83 8.49 -15.58 10.16
N TRP A 84 7.75 -15.32 11.24
CA TRP A 84 6.36 -15.75 11.43
C TRP A 84 5.44 -15.22 10.32
N THR A 85 5.54 -13.94 9.98
CA THR A 85 4.80 -13.35 8.85
C THR A 85 5.10 -14.10 7.54
N THR A 86 6.37 -14.36 7.25
CA THR A 86 6.80 -15.09 6.04
C THR A 86 6.24 -16.51 6.02
N TYR A 87 6.27 -17.19 7.16
CA TYR A 87 5.69 -18.52 7.32
C TYR A 87 4.18 -18.50 7.04
N LEU A 88 3.43 -17.58 7.63
CA LEU A 88 1.99 -17.46 7.40
C LEU A 88 1.67 -17.26 5.91
N ILE A 89 2.36 -16.33 5.25
CA ILE A 89 2.19 -16.11 3.80
C ILE A 89 2.45 -17.40 3.00
N SER A 90 3.41 -18.22 3.42
CA SER A 90 3.70 -19.50 2.77
C SER A 90 2.58 -20.54 2.95
N GLN A 91 1.93 -20.56 4.12
CA GLN A 91 0.85 -21.49 4.44
C GLN A 91 -0.51 -21.06 3.87
N THR A 92 -0.69 -19.78 3.56
CA THR A 92 -1.97 -19.21 3.11
C THR A 92 -2.02 -18.92 1.62
N ARG A 93 -1.32 -19.71 0.78
CA ARG A 93 -1.26 -19.49 -0.68
C ARG A 93 -2.52 -19.89 -1.43
N ASP A 94 -3.34 -20.78 -0.88
CA ASP A 94 -4.60 -21.18 -1.49
C ASP A 94 -5.62 -20.04 -1.46
N ILE A 95 -5.77 -19.34 -2.59
CA ILE A 95 -6.66 -18.19 -2.72
C ILE A 95 -8.14 -18.54 -2.61
N LYS A 96 -8.53 -19.81 -2.80
CA LYS A 96 -9.91 -20.25 -2.63
C LYS A 96 -10.21 -20.43 -1.15
N LYS A 97 -9.30 -21.10 -0.42
CA LYS A 97 -9.38 -21.27 1.04
C LYS A 97 -9.27 -19.92 1.77
N TYR A 98 -8.32 -19.08 1.37
CA TYR A 98 -8.01 -17.79 2.00
C TYR A 98 -8.49 -16.58 1.16
N SER A 99 -9.71 -16.66 0.65
CA SER A 99 -10.25 -15.65 -0.28
C SER A 99 -10.35 -14.24 0.31
N LEU A 100 -10.64 -14.11 1.61
CA LEU A 100 -10.68 -12.81 2.30
C LEU A 100 -9.29 -12.17 2.40
N LEU A 101 -8.29 -12.96 2.80
CA LEU A 101 -6.88 -12.53 2.83
C LEU A 101 -6.41 -12.09 1.43
N PHE A 102 -6.77 -12.86 0.40
CA PHE A 102 -6.43 -12.52 -0.99
C PHE A 102 -7.05 -11.19 -1.42
N LYS A 103 -8.32 -10.93 -1.08
CA LYS A 103 -9.00 -9.65 -1.36
C LYS A 103 -8.30 -8.47 -0.69
N GLU A 104 -7.92 -8.60 0.58
CA GLU A 104 -7.16 -7.54 1.28
C GLU A 104 -5.78 -7.31 0.67
N ASN A 105 -5.07 -8.38 0.29
CA ASN A 105 -3.77 -8.26 -0.37
C ASN A 105 -3.90 -7.52 -1.73
N MET A 106 -4.95 -7.83 -2.50
CA MET A 106 -5.23 -7.11 -3.75
C MET A 106 -5.56 -5.64 -3.50
N SER A 107 -6.39 -5.35 -2.49
CA SER A 107 -6.76 -3.98 -2.11
C SER A 107 -5.52 -3.16 -1.70
N TYR A 108 -4.68 -3.72 -0.84
CA TYR A 108 -3.41 -3.12 -0.44
C TYR A 108 -2.48 -2.90 -1.64
N GLY A 109 -2.29 -3.93 -2.47
CA GLY A 109 -1.48 -3.86 -3.68
C GLY A 109 -1.96 -2.75 -4.63
N PHE A 110 -3.26 -2.65 -4.86
CA PHE A 110 -3.85 -1.60 -5.70
C PHE A 110 -3.53 -0.19 -5.19
N ARG A 111 -3.80 0.09 -3.91
CA ARG A 111 -3.56 1.44 -3.33
C ARG A 111 -2.08 1.82 -3.33
N ARG A 112 -1.22 0.87 -2.98
CA ARG A 112 0.25 1.08 -3.01
C ARG A 112 0.75 1.32 -4.43
N ASN A 113 0.27 0.55 -5.41
CA ASN A 113 0.68 0.71 -6.80
C ASN A 113 0.25 2.05 -7.38
N LEU A 114 -0.99 2.49 -7.10
CA LEU A 114 -1.43 3.84 -7.46
C LEU A 114 -0.52 4.90 -6.86
N TRP A 115 -0.23 4.83 -5.56
CA TRP A 115 0.66 5.81 -4.94
C TRP A 115 2.09 5.78 -5.51
N GLY A 116 2.58 4.61 -5.93
CA GLY A 116 3.81 4.48 -6.72
C GLY A 116 3.77 5.28 -8.02
N LEU A 117 2.63 5.25 -8.73
CA LEU A 117 2.42 5.96 -9.99
C LEU A 117 2.20 7.47 -9.83
N LYS A 118 1.82 7.95 -8.64
CA LYS A 118 1.49 9.36 -8.38
C LYS A 118 2.42 10.40 -9.02
N PRO A 119 3.76 10.35 -8.88
CA PRO A 119 4.63 11.35 -9.51
C PRO A 119 4.55 11.32 -11.04
N TYR A 120 4.49 10.12 -11.65
CA TYR A 120 4.39 9.97 -13.11
C TYR A 120 3.04 10.47 -13.63
N SER A 121 1.96 10.15 -12.92
CA SER A 121 0.61 10.60 -13.28
C SER A 121 0.47 12.12 -13.18
N ILE A 122 0.99 12.74 -12.12
CA ILE A 122 0.97 14.21 -11.97
C ILE A 122 1.82 14.87 -13.06
N ALA A 123 3.02 14.37 -13.34
CA ALA A 123 3.88 14.90 -14.39
C ALA A 123 3.22 14.83 -15.78
N LEU A 124 2.58 13.69 -16.09
CA LEU A 124 1.85 13.51 -17.34
C LEU A 124 0.66 14.47 -17.45
N LEU A 125 -0.09 14.68 -16.37
CA LEU A 125 -1.22 15.60 -16.36
C LEU A 125 -0.77 17.04 -16.64
N PHE A 126 0.29 17.51 -15.98
CA PHE A 126 0.85 18.84 -16.27
C PHE A 126 1.41 18.96 -17.69
N LEU A 127 2.03 17.90 -18.21
CA LEU A 127 2.49 17.89 -19.60
C LEU A 127 1.31 18.05 -20.57
N ILE A 128 0.21 17.32 -20.33
CA ILE A 128 -0.99 17.42 -21.16
C ILE A 128 -1.60 18.82 -21.07
N MET A 129 -1.73 19.40 -19.87
CA MET A 129 -2.19 20.79 -19.67
C MET A 129 -1.32 21.81 -20.44
N GLY A 130 0.00 21.60 -20.46
CA GLY A 130 0.91 22.44 -21.24
C GLY A 130 0.69 22.31 -22.74
N ILE A 131 0.50 21.08 -23.23
CA ILE A 131 0.24 20.81 -24.66
C ILE A 131 -1.10 21.41 -25.10
N THR A 132 -2.16 21.24 -24.32
CA THR A 132 -3.48 21.82 -24.60
C THR A 132 -3.41 23.33 -24.60
N TYR A 133 -2.76 23.95 -23.62
CA TYR A 133 -2.52 25.39 -23.62
C TYR A 133 -1.79 25.87 -24.89
N CYS A 134 -0.66 25.23 -25.24
CA CYS A 134 0.11 25.58 -26.45
C CYS A 134 -0.72 25.45 -27.73
N TYR A 135 -1.54 24.40 -27.85
CA TYR A 135 -2.44 24.22 -28.99
C TYR A 135 -3.42 25.39 -29.14
N TYR A 136 -4.04 25.83 -28.03
CA TYR A 136 -4.94 26.99 -28.05
C TYR A 136 -4.21 28.32 -28.29
N CYS A 137 -2.99 28.49 -27.78
CA CYS A 137 -2.16 29.66 -28.08
C CYS A 137 -1.94 29.84 -29.58
N ILE A 138 -1.60 28.74 -30.28
CA ILE A 138 -1.30 28.76 -31.72
C ILE A 138 -2.57 29.00 -32.53
N THR A 139 -3.66 28.31 -32.19
CA THR A 139 -4.92 28.38 -32.94
C THR A 139 -5.66 29.71 -32.74
N ALA A 140 -5.61 30.28 -31.54
CA ALA A 140 -6.21 31.59 -31.23
C ALA A 140 -5.27 32.78 -31.52
N GLN A 141 -4.00 32.52 -31.89
CA GLN A 141 -2.96 33.53 -32.10
C GLN A 141 -2.83 34.51 -30.92
N SER A 142 -3.04 34.02 -29.70
CA SER A 142 -3.13 34.81 -28.49
C SER A 142 -2.61 33.98 -27.33
N TYR A 143 -1.87 34.59 -26.41
CA TYR A 143 -1.45 33.93 -25.16
C TYR A 143 -2.47 34.06 -24.04
N ASN A 144 -3.53 34.85 -24.25
CA ASN A 144 -4.54 35.14 -23.23
C ASN A 144 -5.63 34.05 -23.24
N PRO A 145 -5.77 33.21 -22.18
CA PRO A 145 -6.76 32.15 -22.14
C PRO A 145 -8.21 32.62 -22.29
N ILE A 146 -8.51 33.89 -21.96
CA ILE A 146 -9.85 34.47 -22.10
C ILE A 146 -10.30 34.49 -23.56
N SER A 147 -9.35 34.53 -24.51
CA SER A 147 -9.65 34.47 -25.94
C SER A 147 -9.96 33.06 -26.46
N TYR A 148 -9.79 32.02 -25.62
CA TYR A 148 -10.00 30.63 -26.02
C TYR A 148 -11.48 30.24 -25.90
N ASN A 149 -11.91 29.27 -26.71
CA ASN A 149 -13.26 28.71 -26.63
C ASN A 149 -13.48 28.03 -25.27
N PHE A 150 -14.71 28.06 -24.76
CA PHE A 150 -15.18 27.37 -23.56
C PHE A 150 -14.70 25.90 -23.43
N LEU A 151 -14.53 25.17 -24.53
CA LEU A 151 -13.97 23.81 -24.52
C LEU A 151 -12.58 23.70 -23.86
N PHE A 152 -11.74 24.74 -23.97
CA PHE A 152 -10.44 24.80 -23.30
C PHE A 152 -10.62 24.71 -21.77
N PHE A 153 -11.50 25.52 -21.21
CA PHE A 153 -11.74 25.57 -19.78
C PHE A 153 -12.33 24.27 -19.24
N ILE A 154 -13.18 23.59 -20.02
CA ILE A 154 -13.66 22.25 -19.66
C ILE A 154 -12.47 21.26 -19.60
N ALA A 155 -11.62 21.24 -20.62
CA ALA A 155 -10.48 20.32 -20.67
C ALA A 155 -9.50 20.55 -19.51
N GLU A 156 -9.09 21.80 -19.29
CA GLU A 156 -8.20 22.18 -18.17
C GLU A 156 -8.84 21.90 -16.81
N GLY A 157 -10.15 22.18 -16.68
CA GLY A 157 -10.90 21.90 -15.46
C GLY A 157 -10.92 20.41 -15.11
N LEU A 158 -11.12 19.53 -16.11
CA LEU A 158 -11.06 18.08 -15.92
C LEU A 158 -9.66 17.60 -15.53
N LEU A 159 -8.61 18.13 -16.18
CA LEU A 159 -7.22 17.82 -15.82
C LEU A 159 -6.90 18.25 -14.39
N LEU A 160 -7.36 19.42 -13.98
CA LEU A 160 -7.22 19.92 -12.62
C LEU A 160 -7.93 19.02 -11.60
N ILE A 161 -9.16 18.58 -11.88
CA ILE A 161 -9.89 17.63 -11.03
C ILE A 161 -9.10 16.32 -10.86
N LEU A 162 -8.50 15.81 -11.94
CA LEU A 162 -7.66 14.61 -11.86
C LEU A 162 -6.41 14.85 -10.99
N ILE A 163 -5.75 16.00 -11.12
CA ILE A 163 -4.61 16.37 -10.25
C ILE A 163 -5.06 16.44 -8.78
N LEU A 164 -6.23 17.03 -8.51
CA LEU A 164 -6.80 17.09 -7.16
C LEU A 164 -7.10 15.70 -6.60
N LEU A 165 -7.65 14.79 -7.41
CA LEU A 165 -7.86 13.39 -7.02
C LEU A 165 -6.54 12.72 -6.62
N TRP A 166 -5.52 12.85 -7.47
CA TRP A 166 -4.19 12.29 -7.22
C TRP A 166 -3.55 12.86 -5.95
N THR A 167 -3.70 14.16 -5.71
CA THR A 167 -3.06 14.83 -4.57
C THR A 167 -3.78 14.56 -3.26
N LEU A 168 -5.11 14.63 -3.24
CA LEU A 168 -5.94 14.57 -2.03
C LEU A 168 -6.32 13.16 -1.61
N ILE A 169 -6.63 12.26 -2.54
CA ILE A 169 -7.10 10.89 -2.22
C ILE A 169 -5.92 9.94 -2.05
N ILE A 170 -4.98 9.98 -2.99
CA ILE A 170 -3.89 8.98 -3.08
C ILE A 170 -2.76 9.39 -2.13
N THR A 171 -2.94 9.10 -0.85
CA THR A 171 -2.07 9.51 0.27
C THR A 171 -1.50 8.32 1.04
N PRO A 172 -0.37 8.49 1.76
CA PRO A 172 0.16 7.45 2.65
C PRO A 172 -0.87 6.92 3.67
N LYS A 173 -1.72 7.80 4.20
CA LYS A 173 -2.80 7.43 5.14
C LYS A 173 -3.83 6.49 4.50
N TRP A 174 -4.21 6.76 3.25
CA TRP A 174 -5.16 5.92 2.51
C TRP A 174 -4.65 4.50 2.27
N ILE A 175 -3.33 4.35 2.09
CA ILE A 175 -2.66 3.05 1.94
C ILE A 175 -2.54 2.32 3.28
N LYS A 176 -2.24 3.06 4.36
CA LYS A 176 -2.07 2.51 5.71
C LYS A 176 -3.28 1.67 6.13
N ILE A 177 -4.49 2.17 5.88
CA ILE A 177 -5.75 1.47 6.21
C ILE A 177 -5.76 0.05 5.64
N THR A 178 -5.52 -0.11 4.33
CA THR A 178 -5.51 -1.44 3.69
C THR A 178 -4.31 -2.30 4.07
N SER A 179 -3.17 -1.68 4.38
CA SER A 179 -1.99 -2.42 4.80
C SER A 179 -2.20 -3.08 6.16
N PHE A 180 -2.87 -2.38 7.08
CA PHE A 180 -3.24 -2.91 8.40
C PHE A 180 -4.40 -3.90 8.29
N GLY A 181 -5.40 -3.66 7.44
CA GLY A 181 -6.47 -4.64 7.16
C GLY A 181 -5.93 -5.96 6.62
N TYR A 182 -4.98 -5.92 5.68
CA TYR A 182 -4.28 -7.12 5.20
C TYR A 182 -3.52 -7.84 6.32
N ALA A 183 -2.77 -7.10 7.14
CA ALA A 183 -2.03 -7.68 8.26
C ALA A 183 -2.95 -8.37 9.28
N GLU A 184 -4.10 -7.77 9.58
CA GLU A 184 -5.07 -8.35 10.50
C GLU A 184 -5.62 -9.66 9.95
N ARG A 185 -6.08 -9.65 8.68
CA ARG A 185 -6.56 -10.87 8.02
C ARG A 185 -5.49 -11.95 7.94
N LEU A 186 -4.22 -11.57 7.79
CA LEU A 186 -3.11 -12.53 7.77
C LEU A 186 -2.96 -13.20 9.14
N LEU A 187 -2.99 -12.44 10.23
CA LEU A 187 -2.88 -13.00 11.58
C LEU A 187 -4.10 -13.84 11.96
N GLU A 188 -5.30 -13.48 11.52
CA GLU A 188 -6.49 -14.30 11.73
C GLU A 188 -6.36 -15.72 11.14
N THR A 189 -5.57 -15.89 10.08
CA THR A 189 -5.34 -17.21 9.49
C THR A 189 -4.62 -18.17 10.44
N ILE A 190 -3.91 -17.67 11.45
CA ILE A 190 -3.25 -18.49 12.49
C ILE A 190 -4.28 -19.45 13.11
N GLU A 191 -5.53 -19.04 13.30
CA GLU A 191 -6.58 -19.88 13.88
C GLU A 191 -6.96 -21.07 13.00
N THR A 192 -6.74 -20.96 11.70
CA THR A 192 -7.14 -21.96 10.69
C THR A 192 -6.01 -22.89 10.23
N LEU A 193 -4.78 -22.61 10.66
CA LEU A 193 -3.61 -23.46 10.48
C LEU A 193 -3.56 -24.57 11.54
#